data_AF-A0A7J6SAE9-F1
#
_entry.id   AF-A0A7J6SAE9-F1
#
_cell.length_a   1.000
_cell.length_b   1.000
_cell.length_c   1.000
_cell.angle_alpha   90.00
_cell.angle_beta   90.00
_cell.angle_gamma   90.00
#
_symmetry.space_group_name_H-M   'P 1'
#
loop_
_entity.id
_entity.type
_entity.pdbx_description
1 polymer ?
#
loop_
_entity_poly.entity_id
_entity_poly.type
_entity_poly.pdbx_seq_one_letter_code
_entity_poly.pdbx_strand_id
1 'polypeptide(L)'
;FVTSASSKLSLQSECAEDASGEIIGLDGELRVNDPDADYQKHLEWMEMGEVWQLASPHVTRTVKAAVIDTGVDWTDPDFAPLKGTLAKKSGGFLEGGWNFVTQSTDLTTGETHGTEVSKILAAKINNSAGMAGVAPNVILVPLQIFDDKGNTLLSFFSEAINMAIDLEID
;
A
#
# COMPACT_ATOMS: atom_id res chain seq x y z
N PHE A 1 -19.67 5.29 -13.39
CA PHE A 1 -19.14 5.31 -12.01
C PHE A 1 -17.73 5.89 -11.96
N VAL A 2 -16.79 5.45 -12.81
CA VAL A 2 -15.43 6.06 -12.93
C VAL A 2 -15.49 7.52 -13.42
N THR A 3 -16.34 7.82 -14.41
CA THR A 3 -16.52 9.18 -14.94
C THR A 3 -17.14 10.19 -13.97
N SER A 4 -17.88 9.76 -12.95
CA SER A 4 -18.45 10.69 -11.96
C SER A 4 -17.54 10.95 -10.76
N ALA A 5 -16.47 10.16 -10.60
CA ALA A 5 -15.40 10.47 -9.65
C ALA A 5 -14.49 11.57 -10.24
N SER A 6 -14.12 11.46 -11.52
CA SER A 6 -13.34 12.50 -12.22
C SER A 6 -14.04 13.85 -12.27
N SER A 7 -15.36 13.90 -12.46
CA SER A 7 -16.08 15.17 -12.53
C SER A 7 -16.20 15.89 -11.18
N LYS A 8 -16.02 15.19 -10.05
CA LYS A 8 -15.99 15.79 -8.71
C LYS A 8 -14.59 16.18 -8.25
N LEU A 9 -13.55 15.67 -8.91
CA LEU A 9 -12.17 16.16 -8.80
C LEU A 9 -11.85 17.29 -9.79
N SER A 10 -12.81 17.67 -10.64
CA SER A 10 -12.80 18.96 -11.36
C SER A 10 -13.03 20.09 -10.37
N LEU A 11 -12.08 20.30 -9.47
CA LEU A 11 -11.82 21.62 -8.96
C LEU A 11 -11.59 22.49 -10.20
N GLN A 12 -12.46 23.47 -10.41
CA GLN A 12 -12.03 24.72 -11.04
C GLN A 12 -11.00 25.35 -10.11
N SER A 13 -9.85 24.71 -9.98
CA SER A 13 -8.65 25.33 -9.47
C SER A 13 -8.02 25.91 -10.70
N GLU A 14 -7.97 27.23 -10.75
CA GLU A 14 -6.89 27.92 -11.44
C GLU A 14 -5.64 27.05 -11.27
N CYS A 15 -5.14 26.56 -12.41
CA CYS A 15 -3.92 25.78 -12.44
C CYS A 15 -2.91 26.55 -11.60
N ALA A 16 -2.29 25.88 -10.63
CA ALA A 16 -0.98 26.31 -10.24
C ALA A 16 -0.13 26.14 -11.50
N GLU A 17 -0.06 27.20 -12.31
CA GLU A 17 0.94 27.33 -13.35
C GLU A 17 2.27 27.09 -12.65
N ASP A 18 3.01 26.06 -13.07
CA ASP A 18 4.44 26.15 -12.89
C ASP A 18 4.91 27.43 -13.61
N ALA A 19 6.06 27.97 -13.21
CA ALA A 19 6.58 29.23 -13.76
C ALA A 19 6.91 29.16 -15.28
N SER A 20 6.59 28.04 -15.96
CA SER A 20 6.80 27.78 -17.38
C SER A 20 5.50 27.65 -18.20
N GLY A 21 4.32 27.51 -17.58
CA GLY A 21 3.05 27.44 -18.29
C GLY A 21 2.92 26.21 -19.22
N GLU A 22 3.59 25.10 -18.89
CA GLU A 22 3.50 23.88 -19.69
C GLU A 22 2.27 23.06 -19.27
N ILE A 23 1.40 22.74 -20.24
CA ILE A 23 0.36 21.74 -20.03
C ILE A 23 1.09 20.42 -19.77
N ILE A 24 1.00 19.90 -18.54
CA ILE A 24 1.51 18.57 -18.22
C ILE A 24 0.78 17.59 -19.15
N GLY A 25 1.47 17.13 -20.19
CA GLY A 25 0.90 16.16 -21.12
C GLY A 25 0.64 14.86 -20.36
N LEU A 26 -0.57 14.31 -20.53
CA LEU A 26 -0.90 12.96 -20.10
C LEU A 26 -0.15 11.96 -20.99
N ASP A 27 1.14 11.78 -20.76
CA ASP A 27 2.00 10.83 -21.48
C ASP A 27 1.84 9.40 -20.96
N GLY A 28 1.20 9.22 -19.80
CA GLY A 28 1.02 7.94 -19.13
C GLY A 28 2.29 7.45 -18.44
N GLU A 29 3.35 8.24 -18.37
CA GLU A 29 4.59 7.85 -17.71
C GLU A 29 4.44 7.90 -16.19
N LEU A 30 4.86 6.81 -15.53
CA LEU A 30 4.83 6.71 -14.07
C LEU A 30 5.84 7.63 -13.39
N ARG A 31 6.89 8.05 -14.10
CA ARG A 31 7.94 8.97 -13.62
C ARG A 31 8.58 8.50 -12.30
N VAL A 32 8.80 7.20 -12.21
CA VAL A 32 9.49 6.54 -11.10
C VAL A 32 10.75 5.81 -11.59
N ASN A 33 11.72 5.58 -10.71
CA ASN A 33 12.98 4.90 -11.05
C ASN A 33 12.98 3.38 -10.78
N ASP A 34 11.81 2.80 -10.49
CA ASP A 34 11.64 1.40 -10.13
C ASP A 34 11.70 0.52 -11.41
N PRO A 35 12.57 -0.51 -11.46
CA PRO A 35 12.91 -1.24 -12.69
C PRO A 35 11.74 -2.00 -13.32
N ASP A 36 10.76 -2.43 -12.53
CA ASP A 36 9.60 -3.18 -13.02
C ASP A 36 8.38 -2.29 -13.30
N ALA A 37 8.49 -0.98 -13.11
CA ALA A 37 7.39 -0.02 -13.32
C ALA A 37 6.81 -0.07 -14.74
N ASP A 38 7.66 -0.31 -15.74
CA ASP A 38 7.26 -0.42 -17.16
C ASP A 38 6.28 -1.59 -17.43
N TYR A 39 6.25 -2.60 -16.56
CA TYR A 39 5.32 -3.72 -16.65
C TYR A 39 3.95 -3.40 -16.01
N GLN A 40 3.81 -2.28 -15.30
CA GLN A 40 2.62 -1.94 -14.53
C GLN A 40 1.64 -1.03 -15.29
N LYS A 41 1.18 -1.49 -16.45
CA LYS A 41 0.24 -0.74 -17.32
C LYS A 41 -1.05 -0.29 -16.65
N HIS A 42 -1.47 -1.00 -15.61
CA HIS A 42 -2.63 -0.61 -14.81
C HIS A 42 -2.42 0.71 -14.07
N LEU A 43 -1.19 1.02 -13.61
CA LEU A 43 -0.87 2.30 -12.98
C LEU A 43 -0.89 3.45 -14.00
N GLU A 44 -0.48 3.18 -15.24
CA GLU A 44 -0.56 4.14 -16.34
C GLU A 44 -2.03 4.46 -16.67
N TRP A 45 -2.89 3.44 -16.74
CA TRP A 45 -4.33 3.62 -16.98
C TRP A 45 -5.07 4.36 -15.86
N MET A 46 -4.51 4.32 -14.65
CA MET A 46 -5.01 5.07 -13.50
C MET A 46 -4.34 6.44 -13.35
N GLU A 47 -3.43 6.80 -14.27
CA GLU A 47 -2.69 8.07 -14.25
C GLU A 47 -1.91 8.29 -12.94
N MET A 48 -1.41 7.20 -12.34
CA MET A 48 -0.81 7.26 -11.00
C MET A 48 0.44 8.12 -10.92
N GLY A 49 1.21 8.24 -12.02
CA GLY A 49 2.36 9.13 -12.10
C GLY A 49 2.00 10.59 -11.82
N GLU A 50 0.86 11.06 -12.34
CA GLU A 50 0.36 12.40 -12.05
C GLU A 50 -0.23 12.49 -10.64
N VAL A 51 -1.01 11.48 -10.22
CA VAL A 51 -1.57 11.41 -8.87
C VAL A 51 -0.47 11.54 -7.81
N TRP A 52 0.64 10.82 -7.94
CA TRP A 52 1.74 10.92 -6.97
C TRP A 52 2.41 12.30 -6.99
N GLN A 53 2.62 12.91 -8.16
CA GLN A 53 3.21 14.24 -8.27
C GLN A 53 2.34 15.31 -7.63
N LEU A 54 1.02 15.26 -7.86
CA LEU A 54 0.08 16.24 -7.33
C LEU A 54 -0.24 16.01 -5.85
N ALA A 55 -0.39 14.75 -5.42
CA ALA A 55 -0.83 14.45 -4.06
C ALA A 55 0.32 14.44 -3.04
N SER A 56 1.50 13.90 -3.40
CA SER A 56 2.59 13.67 -2.43
C SER A 56 3.03 14.92 -1.67
N PRO A 57 3.18 16.11 -2.30
CA PRO A 57 3.53 17.34 -1.60
C PRO A 57 2.49 17.80 -0.57
N HIS A 58 1.26 17.30 -0.66
CA HIS A 58 0.12 17.71 0.16
C HIS A 58 -0.36 16.63 1.14
N VAL A 59 0.34 15.49 1.25
CA VAL A 59 0.00 14.45 2.24
C VAL A 59 0.35 14.95 3.65
N THR A 60 -0.67 15.26 4.45
CA THR A 60 -0.50 15.75 5.84
C THR A 60 -0.77 14.69 6.91
N ARG A 61 -1.27 13.51 6.51
CA ARG A 61 -1.65 12.43 7.42
C ARG A 61 -1.18 11.10 6.88
N THR A 62 -0.54 10.31 7.73
CA THR A 62 -0.21 8.92 7.42
C THR A 62 -1.46 8.05 7.54
N VAL A 63 -1.70 7.22 6.52
CA VAL A 63 -2.77 6.22 6.47
C VAL A 63 -2.20 4.87 6.88
N LYS A 64 -2.92 4.11 7.72
CA LYS A 64 -2.60 2.73 8.06
C LYS A 64 -3.47 1.81 7.23
N ALA A 65 -2.86 0.89 6.48
CA ALA A 65 -3.58 -0.05 5.64
C ALA A 65 -3.21 -1.48 6.02
N ALA A 66 -4.21 -2.29 6.33
CA ALA A 66 -4.01 -3.70 6.66
C ALA A 66 -4.19 -4.61 5.44
N VAL A 67 -3.33 -5.60 5.31
CA VAL A 67 -3.45 -6.68 4.32
C VAL A 67 -3.70 -7.99 5.07
N ILE A 68 -4.91 -8.54 4.92
CA ILE A 68 -5.33 -9.78 5.58
C ILE A 68 -5.17 -10.93 4.57
N ASP A 69 -4.05 -11.66 4.63
CA ASP A 69 -3.65 -12.60 3.57
C ASP A 69 -2.72 -13.74 4.09
N THR A 70 -1.81 -14.28 3.27
CA THR A 70 -0.85 -15.35 3.60
C THR A 70 0.37 -14.88 4.39
N GLY A 71 0.49 -13.59 4.68
CA GLY A 71 1.68 -13.00 5.30
C GLY A 71 2.51 -12.20 4.29
N VAL A 72 3.67 -11.73 4.72
CA VAL A 72 4.59 -10.97 3.87
C VAL A 72 6.03 -11.33 4.18
N ASP A 73 6.88 -11.19 3.18
CA ASP A 73 8.33 -11.23 3.35
C ASP A 73 8.88 -9.81 3.59
N TRP A 74 9.18 -9.49 4.85
CA TRP A 74 9.80 -8.20 5.21
C TRP A 74 11.23 -8.01 4.68
N THR A 75 11.83 -9.00 4.02
CA THR A 75 13.13 -8.85 3.34
C THR A 75 12.99 -8.28 1.92
N ASP A 76 11.78 -8.16 1.38
CA ASP A 76 11.54 -7.54 0.06
C ASP A 76 11.91 -6.04 0.09
N PRO A 77 12.84 -5.58 -0.77
CA PRO A 77 13.29 -4.19 -0.80
C PRO A 77 12.17 -3.18 -1.13
N ASP A 78 11.08 -3.60 -1.76
CA ASP A 78 9.98 -2.72 -2.14
C ASP A 78 9.20 -2.22 -0.94
N PHE A 79 9.14 -2.96 0.17
CA PHE A 79 8.36 -2.53 1.32
C PHE A 79 9.01 -2.82 2.67
N ALA A 80 10.20 -3.40 2.74
CA ALA A 80 10.97 -3.53 3.98
C ALA A 80 11.02 -2.23 4.83
N PRO A 81 11.19 -1.02 4.24
CA PRO A 81 11.18 0.22 5.00
C PRO A 81 9.82 0.61 5.61
N LEU A 82 8.73 -0.05 5.22
CA LEU A 82 7.38 0.20 5.72
C LEU A 82 7.06 -0.57 7.01
N LYS A 83 7.97 -1.43 7.49
CA LYS A 83 7.78 -2.16 8.74
C LYS A 83 7.67 -1.17 9.90
N GLY A 84 6.45 -1.03 10.42
CA GLY A 84 6.13 -0.08 11.48
C GLY A 84 5.85 -0.75 12.83
N THR A 85 5.79 0.08 13.87
CA THR A 85 5.25 -0.28 15.19
C THR A 85 3.99 0.54 15.46
N LEU A 86 2.90 -0.13 15.81
CA LEU A 86 1.60 0.50 16.05
C LEU A 86 1.15 0.25 17.49
N ALA A 87 0.60 1.28 18.12
CA ALA A 87 -0.06 1.15 19.42
C ALA A 87 -1.44 0.53 19.26
N LYS A 88 -1.81 -0.32 20.23
CA LYS A 88 -3.16 -0.89 20.32
C LYS A 88 -4.03 -0.06 21.27
N LYS A 89 -5.32 0.11 20.97
CA LYS A 89 -6.29 0.74 21.89
C LYS A 89 -6.40 -0.03 23.20
N SER A 90 -6.31 -1.36 23.13
CA SER A 90 -6.29 -2.26 24.28
C SER A 90 -5.00 -2.19 25.12
N GLY A 91 -3.98 -1.47 24.64
CA GLY A 91 -2.68 -1.32 25.29
C GLY A 91 -1.59 -2.21 24.69
N GLY A 92 -0.36 -1.72 24.77
CA GLY A 92 0.82 -2.35 24.16
C GLY A 92 0.99 -1.98 22.68
N PHE A 93 1.88 -2.70 22.00
CA PHE A 93 2.29 -2.42 20.64
C PHE A 93 2.30 -3.69 19.78
N LEU A 94 2.13 -3.52 18.47
CA LEU A 94 2.36 -4.53 17.45
C LEU A 94 3.44 -4.03 16.49
N GLU A 95 4.48 -4.82 16.28
CA GLU A 95 5.55 -4.51 15.34
C GLU A 95 5.45 -5.41 14.12
N GLY A 96 5.35 -4.81 12.93
CA GLY A 96 5.46 -5.52 11.65
C GLY A 96 4.32 -6.48 11.30
N GLY A 97 3.22 -6.52 12.07
CA GLY A 97 2.06 -7.35 11.77
C GLY A 97 1.91 -8.59 12.66
N TRP A 98 0.91 -9.42 12.38
CA TRP A 98 0.57 -10.56 13.22
C TRP A 98 0.17 -11.79 12.41
N ASN A 99 0.65 -12.96 12.82
CA ASN A 99 0.30 -14.26 12.27
C ASN A 99 -0.67 -14.99 13.19
N PHE A 100 -1.92 -15.13 12.74
CA PHE A 100 -2.97 -15.83 13.47
C PHE A 100 -2.82 -17.35 13.44
N VAL A 101 -2.17 -17.89 12.42
CA VAL A 101 -1.92 -19.33 12.28
C VAL A 101 -0.92 -19.81 13.33
N THR A 102 0.17 -19.07 13.53
CA THR A 102 1.26 -19.43 14.46
C THR A 102 1.20 -18.68 15.79
N GLN A 103 0.30 -17.71 15.94
CA GLN A 103 0.18 -16.82 17.10
C GLN A 103 1.50 -16.09 17.41
N SER A 104 2.10 -15.50 16.38
CA SER A 104 3.39 -14.82 16.49
C SER A 104 3.49 -13.60 15.58
N THR A 105 4.59 -12.85 15.67
CA THR A 105 4.94 -11.78 14.73
C THR A 105 5.76 -12.30 13.53
N ASP A 106 5.97 -13.61 13.43
CA ASP A 106 6.64 -14.22 12.29
C ASP A 106 5.62 -14.42 11.15
N LEU A 107 5.81 -13.63 10.10
CA LEU A 107 4.97 -13.63 8.90
C LEU A 107 5.62 -14.39 7.75
N THR A 108 6.77 -15.04 8.01
CA THR A 108 7.49 -15.80 7.00
C THR A 108 6.62 -16.94 6.52
N THR A 109 6.41 -16.98 5.20
CA THR A 109 5.56 -17.97 4.54
C THR A 109 6.23 -18.42 3.25
N GLY A 110 5.98 -19.66 2.86
CA GLY A 110 6.33 -20.16 1.52
C GLY A 110 5.41 -19.64 0.41
N GLU A 111 4.27 -19.04 0.76
CA GLU A 111 3.29 -18.47 -0.16
C GLU A 111 3.54 -16.99 -0.40
N THR A 112 3.65 -16.58 -1.66
CA THR A 112 3.98 -15.18 -2.00
C THR A 112 2.76 -14.28 -2.18
N HIS A 113 1.54 -14.83 -2.11
CA HIS A 113 0.32 -14.08 -2.44
C HIS A 113 0.16 -12.80 -1.61
N GLY A 114 0.29 -12.87 -0.29
CA GLY A 114 0.20 -11.70 0.58
C GLY A 114 1.33 -10.68 0.38
N THR A 115 2.54 -11.14 0.03
CA THR A 115 3.66 -10.27 -0.40
C THR A 115 3.27 -9.50 -1.66
N GLU A 116 2.84 -10.18 -2.72
CA GLU A 116 2.47 -9.55 -4.00
C GLU A 116 1.28 -8.58 -3.85
N VAL A 117 0.25 -8.96 -3.08
CA VAL A 117 -0.87 -8.08 -2.74
C VAL A 117 -0.37 -6.82 -2.01
N SER A 118 0.54 -6.99 -1.06
CA SER A 118 1.13 -5.88 -0.32
C SER A 118 1.98 -4.96 -1.20
N LYS A 119 2.68 -5.50 -2.20
CA LYS A 119 3.44 -4.71 -3.18
C LYS A 119 2.53 -3.84 -4.04
N ILE A 120 1.45 -4.42 -4.57
CA ILE A 120 0.45 -3.65 -5.35
C ILE A 120 -0.08 -2.48 -4.53
N LEU A 121 -0.36 -2.69 -3.24
CA LEU A 121 -0.83 -1.65 -2.34
C LEU A 121 0.25 -0.60 -2.04
N ALA A 122 1.42 -1.02 -1.60
CA ALA A 122 2.33 -0.17 -0.84
C ALA A 122 3.81 -0.26 -1.23
N ALA A 123 4.18 -0.96 -2.31
CA ALA A 123 5.56 -0.94 -2.78
C ALA A 123 6.06 0.51 -2.90
N LYS A 124 7.26 0.75 -2.38
CA LYS A 124 7.92 2.05 -2.40
C LYS A 124 8.16 2.43 -3.85
N ILE A 125 7.94 3.71 -4.12
CA ILE A 125 8.33 4.31 -5.39
C ILE A 125 9.67 5.01 -5.24
N ASN A 126 10.41 5.08 -6.34
CA ASN A 126 11.70 5.74 -6.42
C ASN A 126 12.78 5.16 -5.49
N ASN A 127 12.70 3.87 -5.16
CA ASN A 127 13.70 3.17 -4.34
C ASN A 127 14.70 2.38 -5.20
N SER A 128 14.56 2.41 -6.53
CA SER A 128 15.37 1.70 -7.52
C SER A 128 15.32 0.17 -7.35
N ALA A 129 14.20 -0.34 -6.84
CA ALA A 129 13.94 -1.76 -6.69
C ALA A 129 12.51 -2.09 -7.17
N GLY A 130 12.36 -3.32 -7.67
CA GLY A 130 11.08 -3.93 -8.00
C GLY A 130 10.05 -2.99 -8.66
N MET A 131 8.87 -2.96 -8.07
CA MET A 131 7.69 -2.30 -8.62
C MET A 131 7.21 -1.09 -7.81
N ALA A 132 6.34 -0.28 -8.41
CA ALA A 132 5.66 0.83 -7.77
C ALA A 132 4.32 0.42 -7.13
N GLY A 133 4.05 0.83 -5.90
CA GLY A 133 2.77 0.60 -5.22
C GLY A 133 1.82 1.78 -5.38
N VAL A 134 0.51 1.53 -5.29
CA VAL A 134 -0.52 2.59 -5.41
C VAL A 134 -0.36 3.66 -4.32
N ALA A 135 -0.09 3.24 -3.08
CA ALA A 135 -0.01 4.09 -1.90
C ALA A 135 1.34 3.90 -1.17
N PRO A 136 2.45 4.38 -1.72
CA PRO A 136 3.82 4.08 -1.25
C PRO A 136 4.17 4.67 0.14
N ASN A 137 3.30 5.50 0.70
CA ASN A 137 3.51 6.22 1.96
C ASN A 137 2.59 5.77 3.10
N VAL A 138 1.86 4.66 2.93
CA VAL A 138 1.05 4.08 4.01
C VAL A 138 1.93 3.37 5.03
N ILE A 139 1.40 3.19 6.25
CA ILE A 139 1.90 2.17 7.16
C ILE A 139 1.22 0.87 6.79
N LEU A 140 1.99 -0.08 6.27
CA LEU A 140 1.51 -1.42 5.92
C LEU A 140 1.40 -2.29 7.17
N VAL A 141 0.26 -2.95 7.34
CA VAL A 141 -0.03 -3.82 8.50
C VAL A 141 -0.45 -5.21 8.01
N PRO A 142 0.50 -6.14 7.85
CA PRO A 142 0.18 -7.50 7.45
C PRO A 142 -0.50 -8.26 8.59
N LEU A 143 -1.58 -8.96 8.28
CA LEU A 143 -2.34 -9.81 9.18
C LEU A 143 -2.49 -11.19 8.50
N GLN A 144 -1.60 -12.11 8.83
CA GLN A 144 -1.58 -13.43 8.20
C GLN A 144 -2.65 -14.34 8.79
N ILE A 145 -3.59 -14.77 7.95
CA ILE A 145 -4.67 -15.69 8.33
C ILE A 145 -4.64 -17.01 7.57
N PHE A 146 -3.84 -17.10 6.50
CA PHE A 146 -3.63 -18.32 5.73
C PHE A 146 -2.27 -18.95 6.05
N ASP A 147 -2.22 -20.29 6.05
CA ASP A 147 -0.96 -21.05 6.12
C ASP A 147 -0.32 -21.21 4.73
N ASP A 148 0.87 -21.83 4.67
CA ASP A 148 1.64 -22.11 3.44
C ASP A 148 0.94 -23.06 2.45
N LYS A 149 -0.26 -23.51 2.75
CA LYS A 149 -1.08 -24.36 1.87
C LYS A 149 -2.41 -23.69 1.51
N GLY A 150 -2.59 -22.41 1.88
CA GLY A 150 -3.82 -21.66 1.68
C GLY A 150 -4.97 -22.08 2.60
N ASN A 151 -4.70 -22.80 3.71
CA ASN A 151 -5.74 -23.13 4.68
C ASN A 151 -5.93 -21.98 5.67
N THR A 152 -7.17 -21.81 6.14
CA THR A 152 -7.53 -20.82 7.15
C THR A 152 -8.73 -21.27 7.99
N LEU A 153 -9.00 -20.56 9.08
CA LEU A 153 -10.19 -20.72 9.91
C LEU A 153 -11.03 -19.45 9.85
N LEU A 154 -12.36 -19.58 9.86
CA LEU A 154 -13.27 -18.43 9.91
C LEU A 154 -13.02 -17.53 11.15
N SER A 155 -12.55 -18.11 12.25
CA SER A 155 -12.16 -17.37 13.45
C SER A 155 -11.02 -16.39 13.17
N PHE A 156 -10.03 -16.76 12.35
CA PHE A 156 -8.89 -15.88 12.05
C PHE A 156 -9.30 -14.62 11.29
N PHE A 157 -10.31 -14.68 10.42
CA PHE A 157 -10.88 -13.48 9.80
C PHE A 157 -11.47 -12.53 10.86
N SER A 158 -12.26 -13.07 11.78
CA SER A 158 -12.88 -12.27 12.85
C SER A 158 -11.83 -11.66 13.78
N GLU A 159 -10.80 -12.42 14.13
CA GLU A 159 -9.68 -11.96 14.96
C GLU A 159 -8.84 -10.90 14.24
N ALA A 160 -8.57 -11.06 12.95
CA ALA A 160 -7.85 -10.08 12.13
C ALA A 160 -8.63 -8.75 12.01
N ILE A 161 -9.95 -8.81 11.78
CA ILE A 161 -10.79 -7.60 11.76
C ILE A 161 -10.78 -6.91 13.13
N ASN A 162 -10.93 -7.67 14.22
CA ASN A 162 -10.87 -7.10 15.57
C ASN A 162 -9.50 -6.46 15.86
N MET A 163 -8.41 -7.08 15.39
CA MET A 163 -7.07 -6.52 15.52
C MET A 163 -6.90 -5.24 14.69
N ALA A 164 -7.43 -5.20 13.48
CA ALA A 164 -7.43 -3.99 12.67
C ALA A 164 -8.17 -2.83 13.36
N ILE A 165 -9.31 -3.11 14.00
CA ILE A 165 -10.03 -2.13 14.82
C ILE A 165 -9.19 -1.66 16.02
N ASP A 166 -8.53 -2.60 16.72
CA ASP A 166 -7.69 -2.30 17.89
C ASP A 166 -6.42 -1.51 17.53
N LEU A 167 -5.89 -1.69 16.32
CA LEU A 167 -4.78 -0.91 15.75
C LEU A 167 -5.23 0.40 15.08
N GLU A 168 -6.53 0.66 15.07
CA GLU A 168 -7.17 1.81 14.42
C GLU A 168 -6.79 1.94 12.93
N ILE A 169 -6.74 0.83 12.20
CA ILE A 169 -6.51 0.81 10.75
C ILE A 169 -7.58 1.68 10.06
N ASP A 170 -7.17 2.46 9.05
CA ASP A 170 -8.04 3.35 8.27
C ASP A 170 -8.86 2.58 7.23
#